data_AF-A0A519T5K0-F1
#
_entry.id   AF-A0A519T5K0-F1
#
_cell.length_a   1.000
_cell.length_b   1.000
_cell.length_c   1.000
_cell.angle_alpha   90.00
_cell.angle_beta   90.00
_cell.angle_gamma   90.00
#
_symmetry.space_group_name_H-M   'P 1'
#
loop_
_entity.id
_entity.type
_entity.pdbx_description
1 polymer ?
#
loop_
_entity_poly.entity_id
_entity_poly.type
_entity_poly.pdbx_seq_one_letter_code
_entity_poly.pdbx_strand_id
1 'polypeptide(L)'
;MSYTPEFHYNQQTPAQRWRSVQAAIGAVATDSRVPGQDAAALQLRYVAGEIDQVQVHDELMRWYRPDVAPAADVRPLPPKQPGRVYPYAAEMAALLAELAMLPPYVPYTAVDINVARLE
;
A
#
# COMPACT_ATOMS: atom_id res chain seq x y z
N MET A 1 -0.86 13.94 -29.68
CA MET A 1 -1.94 14.18 -28.69
C MET A 1 -1.30 14.30 -27.32
N SER A 2 -1.40 15.47 -26.69
CA SER A 2 -0.83 15.76 -25.37
C SER A 2 -1.92 15.53 -24.33
N TYR A 3 -1.77 14.53 -23.47
CA TYR A 3 -2.65 14.32 -22.32
C TYR A 3 -2.25 15.32 -21.23
N THR A 4 -3.11 16.29 -20.97
CA THR A 4 -3.02 17.14 -19.79
C THR A 4 -3.77 16.42 -18.67
N PRO A 5 -3.14 16.08 -17.53
CA PRO A 5 -3.84 15.47 -16.42
C PRO A 5 -4.93 16.43 -15.92
N GLU A 6 -6.19 16.03 -16.07
CA GLU A 6 -7.33 16.83 -15.60
C GLU A 6 -7.50 16.69 -14.09
N PHE A 7 -7.60 17.85 -13.42
CA PHE A 7 -7.86 17.92 -11.99
C PHE A 7 -9.39 17.83 -11.74
N HIS A 8 -9.94 16.65 -11.44
CA HIS A 8 -11.34 16.43 -11.06
C HIS A 8 -11.60 16.66 -9.57
N TYR A 9 -12.63 17.44 -9.20
CA TYR A 9 -13.00 17.79 -7.82
C TYR A 9 -13.29 16.63 -6.83
N ASN A 10 -13.39 15.37 -7.32
CA ASN A 10 -13.38 14.15 -6.50
C ASN A 10 -11.95 13.73 -6.08
N GLN A 11 -10.96 14.56 -6.38
CA GLN A 11 -9.55 14.36 -6.11
C GLN A 11 -9.27 14.54 -4.64
N GLN A 12 -9.09 13.39 -4.00
CA GLN A 12 -8.49 13.31 -2.70
C GLN A 12 -7.24 14.20 -2.63
N THR A 13 -7.25 15.13 -1.68
CA THR A 13 -6.06 15.90 -1.30
C THR A 13 -4.95 14.93 -0.86
N PRO A 14 -3.67 15.36 -0.88
CA PRO A 14 -2.59 14.52 -0.34
C PRO A 14 -2.89 13.97 1.06
N ALA A 15 -3.52 14.76 1.93
CA ALA A 15 -3.95 14.29 3.25
C ALA A 15 -5.02 13.20 3.20
N GLN A 16 -5.99 13.28 2.29
CA GLN A 16 -7.01 12.26 2.11
C GLN A 16 -6.43 10.97 1.50
N ARG A 17 -5.52 11.10 0.52
CA ARG A 17 -4.78 9.95 -0.03
C ARG A 17 -3.93 9.29 1.04
N TRP A 18 -3.24 10.09 1.86
CA TRP A 18 -2.44 9.61 2.98
C TRP A 18 -3.27 8.79 3.97
N ARG A 19 -4.46 9.27 4.36
CA ARG A 19 -5.38 8.52 5.23
C ARG A 19 -5.79 7.18 4.62
N SER A 20 -6.07 7.14 3.32
CA SER A 20 -6.40 5.91 2.60
C SER A 20 -5.22 4.92 2.62
N VAL A 21 -4.00 5.42 2.38
CA VAL A 21 -2.77 4.61 2.45
C VAL A 21 -2.54 4.08 3.87
N GLN A 22 -2.65 4.92 4.89
CA GLN A 22 -2.49 4.52 6.29
C GLN A 22 -3.51 3.43 6.69
N ALA A 23 -4.77 3.58 6.28
CA ALA A 23 -5.81 2.58 6.53
C ALA A 23 -5.53 1.26 5.79
N ALA A 24 -5.12 1.33 4.53
CA ALA A 24 -4.80 0.14 3.73
C ALA A 24 -3.61 -0.63 4.32
N ILE A 25 -2.53 0.07 4.67
CA ILE A 25 -1.34 -0.51 5.30
C ILE A 25 -1.72 -1.10 6.68
N GLY A 26 -2.49 -0.37 7.48
CA GLY A 26 -2.96 -0.85 8.79
C GLY A 26 -3.82 -2.11 8.70
N ALA A 27 -4.64 -2.26 7.65
CA ALA A 27 -5.46 -3.45 7.45
C ALA A 27 -4.65 -4.70 7.07
N VAL A 28 -3.53 -4.56 6.34
CA VAL A 28 -2.65 -5.70 5.99
C VAL A 28 -1.58 -5.99 7.05
N ALA A 29 -1.33 -5.05 7.95
CA ALA A 29 -0.37 -5.20 9.05
C ALA A 29 -0.75 -6.31 10.06
N THR A 30 -2.02 -6.72 10.12
CA THR A 30 -2.45 -7.83 10.98
C THR A 30 -1.76 -9.15 10.64
N ASP A 31 -1.27 -9.29 9.40
CA ASP A 31 -0.63 -10.52 8.90
C ASP A 31 0.90 -10.46 8.94
N SER A 32 1.48 -9.47 9.64
CA SER A 32 2.94 -9.22 9.69
C SER A 32 3.58 -8.96 8.32
N ARG A 33 2.76 -8.62 7.32
CA ARG A 33 3.21 -8.27 5.98
C ARG A 33 3.43 -6.77 5.92
N VAL A 34 4.62 -6.35 6.32
CA VAL A 34 5.06 -4.97 6.16
C VAL A 34 5.30 -4.72 4.67
N PRO A 35 4.78 -3.62 4.08
CA PRO A 35 5.12 -3.24 2.72
C PRO A 35 6.64 -3.09 2.56
N GLY A 36 7.20 -3.66 1.49
CA GLY A 36 8.59 -3.42 1.13
C GLY A 36 8.85 -1.94 0.80
N GLN A 37 10.12 -1.51 0.83
CA GLN A 37 10.48 -0.11 0.57
C GLN A 37 9.98 0.40 -0.79
N ASP A 38 9.97 -0.46 -1.82
CA ASP A 38 9.45 -0.11 -3.15
C ASP A 38 7.95 0.15 -3.15
N ALA A 39 7.17 -0.64 -2.38
CA ALA A 39 5.74 -0.40 -2.20
C ALA A 39 5.47 0.89 -1.42
N ALA A 40 6.25 1.18 -0.38
CA ALA A 40 6.14 2.44 0.35
C ALA A 40 6.44 3.66 -0.54
N ALA A 41 7.49 3.59 -1.35
CA ALA A 41 7.83 4.64 -2.31
C ALA A 41 6.74 4.84 -3.37
N LEU A 42 6.11 3.76 -3.83
CA LEU A 42 4.99 3.82 -4.77
C LEU A 42 3.77 4.55 -4.15
N GLN A 43 3.43 4.24 -2.90
CA GLN A 43 2.32 4.91 -2.19
C GLN A 43 2.57 6.41 -1.98
N LEU A 44 3.80 6.81 -1.68
CA LEU A 44 4.15 8.23 -1.52
C LEU A 44 3.98 9.03 -2.83
N ARG A 45 4.25 8.41 -3.99
CA ARG A 45 4.01 9.01 -5.31
C ARG A 45 2.52 9.17 -5.60
N TYR A 46 1.71 8.20 -5.19
CA TYR A 46 0.25 8.29 -5.26
C TYR A 46 -0.28 9.44 -4.39
N VAL A 47 0.20 9.55 -3.15
CA VAL A 47 -0.16 10.64 -2.23
C VAL A 47 0.25 12.00 -2.78
N ALA A 48 1.41 12.11 -3.42
CA ALA A 48 1.87 13.31 -4.09
C ALA A 48 1.12 13.66 -5.38
N GLY A 49 0.22 12.79 -5.85
CA GLY A 49 -0.54 13.02 -7.08
C GLY A 49 0.21 12.71 -8.38
N GLU A 50 1.40 12.08 -8.30
CA GLU A 50 2.20 11.76 -9.48
C GLU A 50 1.66 10.55 -10.25
N ILE A 51 0.97 9.66 -9.55
CA ILE A 51 0.35 8.46 -10.10
C ILE A 51 -1.06 8.30 -9.52
N ASP A 52 -1.91 7.57 -10.23
CA ASP A 52 -3.26 7.23 -9.80
C ASP A 52 -3.32 5.84 -9.11
N GLN A 53 -4.48 5.52 -8.51
CA GLN A 53 -4.69 4.25 -7.79
C GLN A 53 -4.61 3.03 -8.73
N VAL A 54 -4.95 3.20 -10.01
CA VAL A 54 -4.86 2.13 -11.02
C VAL A 54 -3.39 1.79 -11.27
N GLN A 55 -2.54 2.82 -11.44
CA GLN A 55 -1.09 2.63 -11.59
C GLN A 55 -0.45 2.00 -10.35
N VAL A 56 -0.93 2.31 -9.14
CA VAL A 56 -0.51 1.61 -7.91
C VAL A 56 -0.89 0.13 -7.98
N HIS A 57 -2.14 -0.17 -8.33
CA HIS A 57 -2.64 -1.54 -8.41
C HIS A 57 -1.86 -2.37 -9.44
N ASP A 58 -1.67 -1.84 -10.65
CA ASP A 58 -0.97 -2.54 -11.74
C ASP A 58 0.48 -2.87 -11.38
N GLU A 59 1.18 -1.94 -10.73
CA GLU A 59 2.56 -2.17 -10.30
C GLU A 59 2.64 -3.23 -9.19
N LEU A 60 1.71 -3.20 -8.22
CA LEU A 60 1.64 -4.23 -7.18
C LEU A 60 1.30 -5.61 -7.77
N MET A 61 0.37 -5.68 -8.72
CA MET A 61 0.03 -6.93 -9.42
C MET A 61 1.23 -7.46 -10.19
N ARG A 62 2.02 -6.59 -10.84
CA ARG A 62 3.25 -6.98 -11.52
C ARG A 62 4.29 -7.58 -10.55
N TRP A 63 4.45 -7.01 -9.36
CA TRP A 63 5.42 -7.51 -8.38
C TRP A 63 4.99 -8.81 -7.70
N TYR A 64 3.71 -8.94 -7.34
CA TYR A 64 3.24 -10.02 -6.47
C TYR A 64 2.44 -11.11 -7.19
N ARG A 65 1.85 -10.82 -8.35
CA ARG A 65 1.01 -11.73 -9.13
C ARG A 65 1.20 -11.55 -10.65
N PRO A 66 2.41 -11.75 -11.17
CA PRO A 66 2.69 -11.58 -12.61
C PRO A 66 1.89 -12.54 -13.50
N ASP A 67 1.35 -13.62 -12.93
CA ASP A 67 0.49 -14.62 -13.59
C ASP A 67 -0.91 -14.11 -13.96
N VAL A 68 -1.42 -13.13 -13.22
CA VAL A 68 -2.76 -12.53 -13.41
C VAL A 68 -2.72 -11.02 -13.52
N ALA A 69 -1.51 -10.43 -13.54
CA ALA A 69 -1.35 -9.03 -13.84
C ALA A 69 -2.03 -8.76 -15.18
N PRO A 70 -2.86 -7.71 -15.30
CA PRO A 70 -3.44 -7.34 -16.58
C PRO A 70 -2.32 -7.25 -17.62
N ALA A 71 -2.61 -7.61 -18.86
CA ALA A 71 -1.71 -7.47 -20.00
C ALA A 71 -1.49 -5.97 -20.29
N ALA A 72 -0.83 -5.30 -19.33
CA ALA A 72 -0.56 -3.90 -19.19
C ALA A 72 -1.71 -2.97 -19.66
N ASP A 73 -2.41 -2.32 -18.73
CA ASP A 73 -2.67 -0.90 -18.97
C ASP A 73 -1.28 -0.24 -18.99
N VAL A 74 -0.72 -0.12 -20.20
CA VAL A 74 0.69 0.13 -20.53
C VAL A 74 1.09 1.57 -20.23
N ARG A 75 0.52 2.21 -19.21
CA ARG A 75 0.95 3.55 -18.82
C ARG A 75 2.23 3.37 -18.01
N PRO A 76 3.42 3.63 -18.61
CA PRO A 76 4.65 3.51 -17.85
C PRO A 76 4.54 4.41 -16.62
N LEU A 77 5.02 3.92 -15.48
CA LEU A 77 5.17 4.81 -14.34
C LEU A 77 5.99 6.02 -14.80
N PRO A 78 5.55 7.25 -14.52
CA PRO A 78 6.38 8.40 -14.80
C PRO A 78 7.76 8.19 -14.12
N PRO A 79 8.85 8.72 -14.69
CA PRO A 79 10.17 8.53 -14.10
C PRO A 79 10.18 9.07 -12.66
N LYS A 80 10.82 8.33 -11.74
CA LYS A 80 11.07 8.83 -10.39
C LYS A 80 11.88 10.13 -10.52
N GLN A 81 11.44 11.19 -9.84
CA GLN A 81 12.16 12.47 -9.84
C GLN A 81 13.26 12.43 -8.78
N PRO A 82 14.56 12.45 -9.16
CA PRO A 82 15.64 12.43 -8.19
C PRO A 82 15.59 13.65 -7.27
N GLY A 83 15.82 13.45 -5.96
CA GLY A 83 15.82 14.53 -4.97
C GLY A 83 14.44 15.10 -4.61
N ARG A 84 13.35 14.55 -5.17
CA ARG A 84 12.00 14.96 -4.79
C ARG A 84 11.69 14.51 -3.37
N VAL A 85 11.23 15.45 -2.55
CA VAL A 85 10.70 15.17 -1.21
C VAL A 85 9.22 14.88 -1.33
N TYR A 86 8.81 13.68 -0.93
CA TYR A 86 7.40 13.30 -0.91
C TYR A 86 6.73 13.77 0.38
N PRO A 87 5.50 14.31 0.32
CA PRO A 87 4.69 14.52 1.51
C PRO A 87 4.54 13.21 2.29
N TYR A 88 4.59 13.29 3.62
CA TYR A 88 4.43 12.16 4.53
C TYR A 88 5.55 11.10 4.50
N ALA A 89 6.71 11.41 3.90
CA ALA A 89 7.83 10.47 3.87
C ALA A 89 8.34 10.10 5.29
N ALA A 90 8.37 11.06 6.21
CA ALA A 90 8.76 10.83 7.59
C ALA A 90 7.70 10.00 8.34
N GLU A 91 6.43 10.29 8.12
CA GLU A 91 5.29 9.60 8.71
C GLU A 91 5.17 8.16 8.19
N MET A 92 5.48 7.93 6.91
CA MET A 92 5.59 6.58 6.35
C MET A 92 6.74 5.80 6.99
N ALA A 93 7.91 6.43 7.18
CA ALA A 93 9.03 5.78 7.85
C ALA A 93 8.69 5.41 9.30
N ALA A 94 8.02 6.31 10.03
CA ALA A 94 7.53 6.06 11.39
C ALA A 94 6.50 4.91 11.41
N LEU A 95 5.50 4.94 10.53
CA LEU A 95 4.50 3.88 10.39
C LEU A 95 5.17 2.53 10.14
N LEU A 96 6.08 2.43 9.16
CA LEU A 96 6.76 1.17 8.86
C LEU A 96 7.63 0.68 10.03
N ALA A 97 8.24 1.58 10.80
CA ALA A 97 8.98 1.22 12.01
C ALA A 97 8.05 0.67 13.11
N GLU A 98 6.88 1.28 13.31
CA GLU A 98 5.86 0.77 14.24
C GLU A 98 5.37 -0.62 13.83
N LEU A 99 5.09 -0.82 12.54
CA LEU A 99 4.63 -2.10 12.00
C LEU A 99 5.67 -3.20 12.12
N ALA A 100 6.96 -2.87 11.99
CA ALA A 100 8.06 -3.82 12.18
C ALA A 100 8.19 -4.33 13.63
N MET A 101 7.62 -3.61 14.61
CA MET A 101 7.58 -4.03 16.01
C MET A 101 6.36 -4.90 16.35
N LEU A 102 5.42 -5.08 15.42
CA LEU A 102 4.27 -5.93 15.68
C LEU A 102 4.69 -7.39 15.83
N PRO A 103 4.10 -8.13 16.79
CA PRO A 103 4.38 -9.55 16.91
C PRO A 103 3.97 -10.28 15.62
N PRO A 104 4.66 -11.37 15.26
CA PRO A 104 4.25 -12.20 14.15
C PRO A 104 2.80 -12.67 14.34
N TYR A 105 2.01 -12.69 13.27
CA TYR A 105 0.65 -13.20 13.29
C TYR A 105 0.66 -14.64 13.78
N VAL A 106 0.12 -14.86 14.97
CA VAL A 106 -0.21 -16.18 15.44
C VAL A 106 -1.63 -16.42 14.94
N PRO A 107 -1.85 -17.25 13.88
CA PRO A 107 -3.20 -17.70 13.60
C PRO A 107 -3.74 -18.26 14.90
N TYR A 108 -4.97 -17.89 15.28
CA TYR A 108 -5.67 -18.62 16.34
C TYR A 108 -5.70 -20.08 15.86
N THR A 109 -4.73 -20.89 16.31
CA THR A 109 -4.82 -22.34 16.27
C THR A 109 -6.17 -22.61 16.92
N ALA A 110 -7.04 -23.28 16.15
CA ALA A 110 -8.36 -23.69 16.56
C ALA A 110 -8.34 -23.95 18.07
N VAL A 111 -9.17 -23.23 18.81
CA VAL A 111 -9.44 -23.59 20.21
C VAL A 111 -9.73 -25.08 20.17
N ASP A 112 -8.83 -25.89 20.73
CA ASP A 112 -9.08 -27.31 20.88
C ASP A 112 -10.17 -27.40 21.93
N ILE A 113 -11.43 -27.40 21.47
CA ILE A 113 -12.60 -27.61 22.31
C ILE A 113 -12.61 -29.11 22.67
N ASN A 114 -11.54 -29.58 23.33
CA ASN A 114 -11.62 -30.74 24.19
C ASN A 114 -12.36 -30.28 25.44
N VAL A 115 -13.70 -30.23 25.30
CA VAL A 115 -14.60 -30.19 26.45
C VAL A 115 -14.30 -31.44 27.23
N ALA A 116 -13.52 -31.29 28.31
CA ALA A 116 -13.43 -32.29 29.33
C ALA A 116 -14.86 -32.59 29.76
N ARG A 117 -15.28 -33.82 29.45
CA ARG A 117 -16.54 -34.43 29.86
C ARG A 117 -16.58 -34.30 31.38
N LEU A 118 -17.41 -33.39 31.89
CA LEU A 118 -17.78 -33.40 33.30
C LEU A 118 -18.63 -34.65 33.50
N GLU A 119 -18.08 -35.58 34.27
CA GLU A 119 -18.77 -36.75 34.83
C GLU A 119 -19.98 -36.33 35.67
#